data_AF-A0A2D4IK09-F1
#
_entry.id   AF-A0A2D4IK09-F1
#
_cell.length_a   1.000
_cell.length_b   1.000
_cell.length_c   1.000
_cell.angle_alpha   90.00
_cell.angle_beta   90.00
_cell.angle_gamma   90.00
#
_symmetry.space_group_name_H-M   'P 1'
#
loop_
_entity.id
_entity.type
_entity.pdbx_description
1 polymer ?
#
loop_
_entity_poly.entity_id
_entity_poly.type
_entity_poly.pdbx_seq_one_letter_code
_entity_poly.pdbx_strand_id
1 'polypeptide(L)'
;FSSMSQGPRKPTVEPSCPMRPLYWNRIQISDSSQQSMPTLWDSLEEPNLCDTNEFEYLFSKETAQEKKKALADSYEKKTKTKKIIKLLDGKRSQTVGILISSLHLEMKDIEHAVLN
;
A
#
# COMPACT_ATOMS: atom_id res chain seq x y z
N PHE A 1 -7.08 29.15 34.79
CA PHE A 1 -6.65 27.74 34.71
C PHE A 1 -6.42 27.40 33.25
N SER A 2 -5.19 27.01 32.93
CA SER A 2 -4.67 26.98 31.56
C SER A 2 -5.40 25.94 30.71
N SER A 3 -5.82 26.34 29.52
CA SER A 3 -6.39 25.50 28.47
C SER A 3 -5.33 24.46 28.05
N MET A 4 -5.50 23.19 28.43
CA MET A 4 -4.65 22.10 27.96
C MET A 4 -4.81 21.97 26.44
N SER A 5 -3.71 22.20 25.74
CA SER A 5 -3.59 22.25 24.29
C SER A 5 -4.12 20.98 23.59
N GLN A 6 -5.11 21.17 22.72
CA GLN A 6 -5.61 20.21 21.72
C GLN A 6 -4.54 19.94 20.65
N GLY A 7 -3.55 19.09 20.96
CA GLY A 7 -2.49 18.73 20.03
C GLY A 7 -2.03 17.29 20.24
N PRO A 8 -1.32 16.69 19.26
CA PRO A 8 -0.64 15.42 19.46
C PRO A 8 0.19 15.43 20.74
N ARG A 9 0.02 14.42 21.60
CA ARG A 9 0.73 14.34 22.89
C ARG A 9 2.26 14.25 22.74
N LYS A 10 2.75 13.89 21.54
CA LYS A 10 4.17 13.82 21.20
C LYS A 10 4.51 14.70 19.99
N PRO A 11 5.73 15.25 19.94
CA PRO A 11 6.28 15.78 18.70
C PRO A 11 6.43 14.66 17.67
N THR A 12 6.39 15.00 16.38
CA THR A 12 6.71 14.07 15.30
C THR A 12 8.15 13.59 15.47
N VAL A 13 8.34 12.28 15.66
CA VAL A 13 9.66 11.65 15.67
C VAL A 13 9.91 11.07 14.28
N GLU A 14 10.94 11.57 13.62
CA GLU A 14 11.37 11.07 12.31
C GLU A 14 12.52 10.06 12.50
N PRO A 15 12.34 8.78 12.14
CA PRO A 15 13.43 7.80 12.16
C PRO A 15 14.44 8.07 11.04
N SER A 16 15.68 7.61 11.20
CA SER A 16 16.75 7.85 10.21
C SER A 16 16.58 7.01 8.93
N CYS A 17 15.81 5.92 8.99
CA CYS A 17 15.51 5.03 7.87
C CYS A 17 14.02 4.65 7.81
N PRO A 18 13.53 4.16 6.64
CA PRO A 18 12.14 3.75 6.50
C PRO A 18 11.78 2.60 7.46
N MET A 19 10.80 2.83 8.32
CA MET A 19 10.33 1.84 9.30
C MET A 19 9.27 0.90 8.71
N ARG A 20 9.11 -0.28 9.31
CA ARG A 20 7.98 -1.19 9.03
C ARG A 20 6.66 -0.52 9.45
N PRO A 21 5.59 -0.63 8.65
CA PRO A 21 4.30 -0.05 9.00
C PRO A 21 3.63 -0.79 10.18
N LEU A 22 2.94 -0.06 11.04
CA LEU A 22 2.24 -0.58 12.23
C LEU A 22 0.86 -1.21 11.92
N TYR A 23 0.35 -1.08 10.69
CA TYR A 23 -0.96 -1.61 10.24
C TYR A 23 -2.14 -1.37 11.21
N TRP A 24 -2.13 -0.23 11.89
CA TRP A 24 -3.15 0.16 12.86
C TRP A 24 -4.27 1.03 12.28
N ASN A 25 -5.46 0.94 12.88
CA ASN A 25 -6.56 1.88 12.68
C ASN A 25 -6.51 2.94 13.77
N ARG A 26 -6.57 4.21 13.38
CA ARG A 26 -6.53 5.34 14.33
C ARG A 26 -7.89 5.48 15.03
N ILE A 27 -7.85 5.74 16.34
CA ILE A 27 -9.04 6.06 17.14
C ILE A 27 -9.16 7.58 17.23
N GLN A 28 -10.35 8.11 16.95
CA GLN A 28 -10.66 9.52 17.10
C GLN A 28 -11.36 9.74 18.45
N ILE A 29 -10.81 10.61 19.29
CA ILE A 29 -11.41 10.98 20.58
C ILE A 29 -11.98 12.39 20.42
N SER A 30 -13.29 12.55 20.61
CA SER A 30 -13.98 13.84 20.55
C SER A 30 -14.01 14.48 21.93
N ASP A 31 -13.49 15.70 22.05
CA ASP A 31 -13.45 16.43 23.33
C ASP A 31 -14.70 17.31 23.58
N SER A 32 -15.80 17.03 22.86
CA SER A 32 -16.98 17.89 22.85
C SER A 32 -18.00 17.44 23.88
N SER A 33 -17.86 17.96 25.10
CA SER A 33 -18.87 18.22 26.14
C SER A 33 -18.46 17.69 27.52
N GLN A 34 -18.91 18.38 28.57
CA GLN A 34 -18.69 18.05 29.99
C GLN A 34 -19.30 16.70 30.44
N GLN A 35 -19.72 15.85 29.49
CA GLN A 35 -20.35 14.54 29.67
C GLN A 35 -19.56 13.42 28.98
N SER A 36 -18.40 13.69 28.38
CA SER A 36 -17.55 12.62 27.85
C SER A 36 -17.03 11.76 29.02
N MET A 37 -17.35 10.47 28.98
CA MET A 37 -16.77 9.52 29.92
C MET A 37 -15.25 9.47 29.69
N PRO A 38 -14.44 9.48 30.77
CA PRO A 38 -12.99 9.38 30.63
C PRO A 38 -12.65 8.11 29.87
N THR A 39 -11.86 8.23 28.81
CA THR A 39 -11.43 7.12 27.99
C THR A 39 -10.18 6.48 28.60
N LEU A 40 -9.95 5.19 28.34
CA LEU A 40 -8.72 4.51 28.77
C LEU A 40 -7.45 5.26 28.31
N TRP A 41 -7.51 5.91 27.15
CA TRP A 41 -6.42 6.69 26.56
C TRP A 41 -6.02 7.90 27.40
N ASP A 42 -6.94 8.44 28.22
CA ASP A 42 -6.67 9.58 29.11
C ASP A 42 -5.83 9.17 30.33
N SER A 43 -5.99 7.91 30.77
CA SER A 43 -5.20 7.32 31.86
C SER A 43 -3.92 6.62 31.41
N LEU A 44 -3.75 6.42 30.09
CA LEU A 44 -2.63 5.67 29.56
C LEU A 44 -1.38 6.56 29.51
N GLU A 45 -0.45 6.30 30.42
CA GLU A 45 0.89 6.86 30.40
C GLU A 45 1.74 6.11 29.36
N GLU A 46 2.43 6.87 28.51
CA GLU A 46 3.23 6.29 27.45
C GLU A 46 4.59 5.85 27.99
N PRO A 47 5.08 4.64 27.65
CA PRO A 47 6.38 4.18 28.10
C PRO A 47 7.52 5.02 27.48
N ASN A 48 8.56 5.28 28.29
CA ASN A 48 9.77 5.92 27.81
C ASN A 48 10.53 4.96 26.90
N LEU A 49 10.77 5.36 25.65
CA LEU A 49 11.62 4.63 24.72
C LEU A 49 13.07 4.88 25.14
N CYS A 50 13.70 3.85 25.71
CA CYS A 50 15.06 3.95 26.27
C CYS A 50 16.13 4.04 25.18
N ASP A 51 15.95 3.33 24.06
CA ASP A 51 16.86 3.35 22.91
C ASP A 51 16.07 3.42 21.59
N THR A 52 16.12 4.58 20.94
CA THR A 52 15.50 4.81 19.62
C THR A 52 16.30 4.16 18.49
N ASN A 53 17.62 4.00 18.65
CA ASN A 53 18.49 3.42 17.62
C ASN A 53 18.31 1.90 17.55
N GLU A 54 18.18 1.23 18.69
CA GLU A 54 17.87 -0.20 18.73
C GLU A 54 16.50 -0.48 18.10
N PHE A 55 15.49 0.33 18.44
CA PHE A 55 14.17 0.23 17.83
C PHE A 55 14.23 0.40 16.31
N GLU A 56 14.98 1.40 15.84
CA GLU A 56 15.18 1.64 14.43
C GLU A 56 15.87 0.45 13.74
N TYR A 57 16.93 -0.09 14.33
CA TYR A 57 17.62 -1.27 13.80
C TYR A 57 16.69 -2.48 13.65
N LEU A 58 15.92 -2.80 14.70
CA LEU A 58 15.06 -3.99 14.74
C LEU A 58 13.81 -3.88 13.84
N PHE A 59 13.22 -2.69 13.75
CA PHE A 59 11.95 -2.46 13.05
C PHE A 59 12.09 -1.66 11.75
N SER A 60 13.31 -1.39 11.30
CA SER A 60 13.56 -0.87 9.96
C SER A 60 13.01 -1.81 8.88
N LYS A 61 12.59 -1.23 7.77
CA LYS A 61 12.32 -1.98 6.56
C LYS A 61 13.65 -2.48 6.05
N GLU A 62 13.86 -3.79 6.13
CA GLU A 62 15.02 -4.42 5.51
C GLU A 62 15.04 -3.98 4.04
N THR A 63 16.05 -3.18 3.68
CA THR A 63 16.32 -2.89 2.29
C THR A 63 16.79 -4.21 1.71
N ALA A 64 15.83 -5.05 1.28
CA ALA A 64 16.13 -6.16 0.42
C ALA A 64 17.05 -5.59 -0.64
N GLN A 65 18.30 -6.05 -0.62
CA GLN A 65 19.36 -5.60 -1.51
C GLN A 65 18.77 -5.36 -2.88
N GLU A 66 19.13 -4.22 -3.50
CA GLU A 66 18.76 -3.85 -4.86
C GLU A 66 18.45 -5.12 -5.64
N LYS A 67 17.15 -5.41 -5.83
CA LYS A 67 16.75 -6.55 -6.66
C LYS A 67 17.42 -6.28 -7.99
N LYS A 68 18.54 -6.96 -8.23
CA LYS A 68 19.24 -6.97 -9.50
C LYS A 68 18.14 -7.10 -10.52
N LYS A 69 18.01 -6.05 -11.33
CA LYS A 69 17.00 -5.92 -12.37
C LYS A 69 16.82 -7.30 -12.98
N ALA A 70 15.60 -7.84 -12.89
CA ALA A 70 15.30 -9.08 -13.61
C ALA A 70 15.69 -8.82 -15.06
N LEU A 71 16.75 -9.48 -15.52
CA LEU A 71 17.18 -9.49 -16.92
C LEU A 71 16.10 -10.23 -17.70
N ALA A 72 15.02 -9.52 -17.99
CA ALA A 72 13.98 -9.93 -18.91
C ALA A 72 13.64 -8.74 -19.83
N ASP A 73 14.68 -8.03 -20.29
CA ASP A 73 14.62 -7.23 -21.51
C ASP A 73 15.22 -8.04 -22.66
N SER A 74 14.59 -9.18 -22.96
CA SER A 74 14.70 -9.83 -24.26
C SER A 74 13.33 -9.77 -24.93
N TYR A 75 13.01 -8.63 -25.54
CA TYR A 75 12.25 -8.58 -26.79
C TYR A 75 12.22 -7.15 -27.35
N GLU A 76 12.86 -7.01 -28.50
CA GLU A 76 12.58 -6.12 -29.64
C GLU A 76 12.32 -4.61 -29.47
N LYS A 77 12.92 -3.87 -30.40
CA LYS A 77 12.78 -2.43 -30.64
C LYS A 77 11.33 -1.96 -30.45
N LYS A 78 11.04 -1.29 -29.34
CA LYS A 78 9.75 -0.65 -29.06
C LYS A 78 9.58 0.56 -30.00
N THR A 79 8.95 0.34 -31.15
CA THR A 79 8.21 1.38 -31.86
C THR A 79 7.26 2.06 -30.86
N LYS A 80 7.18 3.40 -30.92
CA LYS A 80 6.40 4.26 -30.00
C LYS A 80 5.08 3.57 -29.61
N THR A 81 5.00 3.08 -28.37
CA THR A 81 3.85 2.33 -27.86
C THR A 81 2.61 3.21 -27.95
N LYS A 82 1.69 2.88 -28.87
CA LYS A 82 0.37 3.51 -28.93
C LYS A 82 -0.28 3.33 -27.55
N LYS A 83 -0.84 4.41 -26.98
CA LYS A 83 -1.54 4.34 -25.69
C LYS A 83 -2.64 3.29 -25.79
N ILE A 84 -2.48 2.18 -25.09
CA ILE A 84 -3.50 1.12 -25.02
C ILE A 84 -4.57 1.61 -24.05
N ILE A 85 -5.80 1.71 -24.52
CA ILE A 85 -6.96 2.10 -23.70
C ILE A 85 -7.68 0.81 -23.27
N LYS A 86 -7.82 0.60 -21.97
CA LYS A 86 -8.62 -0.50 -21.42
C LYS A 86 -10.07 -0.04 -21.29
N LEU A 87 -10.93 -0.53 -22.17
CA LEU A 87 -12.36 -0.22 -22.15
C LEU A 87 -13.15 -1.12 -21.19
N LEU A 88 -12.68 -2.35 -20.99
CA LEU A 88 -13.28 -3.32 -20.07
C LEU A 88 -12.75 -3.13 -18.65
N ASP A 89 -13.59 -3.38 -17.65
CA ASP A 89 -13.19 -3.41 -16.25
C ASP A 89 -12.23 -4.57 -15.96
N GLY A 90 -11.47 -4.44 -14.86
CA GLY A 90 -10.42 -5.39 -14.49
C GLY A 90 -10.90 -6.83 -14.42
N LYS A 91 -12.04 -7.07 -13.77
CA LYS A 91 -12.59 -8.43 -13.60
C LYS A 91 -13.00 -9.03 -14.93
N ARG A 92 -13.74 -8.30 -15.77
CA ARG A 92 -14.16 -8.79 -17.09
C ARG A 92 -12.98 -9.03 -18.02
N SER A 93 -12.02 -8.10 -18.08
CA SER A 93 -10.82 -8.26 -18.91
C SER A 93 -9.96 -9.45 -18.49
N GLN A 94 -9.87 -9.73 -17.18
CA GLN A 94 -9.15 -10.88 -16.65
C GLN A 94 -9.82 -12.20 -17.06
N THR A 95 -11.15 -12.32 -16.95
CA THR A 95 -11.87 -13.52 -17.36
C THR A 95 -11.67 -13.81 -18.85
N VAL A 96 -11.77 -12.79 -19.70
CA VAL A 96 -11.51 -12.93 -21.15
C VAL A 96 -10.07 -13.34 -21.43
N GLY A 97 -9.10 -12.73 -20.73
CA GLY A 97 -7.69 -13.09 -20.87
C GLY A 97 -7.41 -14.55 -20.49
N ILE A 98 -7.97 -15.02 -19.37
CA ILE A 98 -7.84 -16.42 -18.94
C ILE A 98 -8.41 -17.37 -20.01
N LEU A 99 -9.58 -17.05 -20.56
CA LEU A 99 -10.23 -17.89 -21.58
C LEU A 99 -9.34 -18.00 -22.84
N ILE A 100 -8.89 -16.87 -23.38
CA ILE A 100 -8.03 -16.83 -24.56
C ILE A 100 -6.73 -17.62 -24.32
N SER A 101 -6.09 -17.41 -23.16
CA SER A 101 -4.88 -18.14 -22.79
C SER A 101 -5.11 -19.64 -22.59
N SER A 102 -6.25 -20.05 -22.03
CA SER A 102 -6.56 -21.47 -21.83
C SER A 102 -6.81 -22.23 -23.12
N LEU A 103 -7.47 -21.59 -24.09
CA LEU A 103 -7.86 -22.23 -25.35
C LEU A 103 -6.79 -22.12 -26.43
N HIS A 104 -5.69 -21.40 -26.18
CA HIS A 104 -4.64 -21.09 -27.17
C HIS A 104 -5.23 -20.55 -28.48
N LEU A 105 -6.28 -19.72 -28.38
CA LEU A 105 -6.99 -19.20 -29.54
C LEU A 105 -6.32 -17.94 -30.06
N GLU A 106 -6.10 -17.89 -31.38
CA GLU A 106 -5.85 -16.63 -32.07
C GLU A 106 -7.16 -16.00 -32.53
N MET A 107 -7.17 -14.67 -32.69
CA MET A 107 -8.36 -13.94 -33.16
C MET A 107 -8.87 -14.46 -34.51
N LYS A 108 -7.96 -14.90 -35.38
CA LYS A 108 -8.28 -15.49 -36.69
C LYS A 108 -9.03 -16.80 -36.57
N ASP A 109 -8.68 -17.64 -35.59
CA ASP A 109 -9.34 -18.92 -35.37
C ASP A 109 -10.78 -18.70 -34.92
N ILE A 110 -11.00 -17.68 -34.08
CA ILE A 110 -12.33 -17.27 -33.63
C ILE A 110 -13.17 -16.78 -34.82
N GLU A 111 -12.61 -15.90 -35.66
CA GLU A 111 -13.31 -15.39 -36.85
C GLU A 111 -13.70 -16.53 -37.80
N HIS A 112 -12.77 -17.45 -38.10
CA HIS A 112 -13.03 -18.57 -38.98
C HIS A 112 -14.10 -19.53 -38.43
N ALA A 113 -14.04 -19.86 -37.14
CA ALA A 113 -14.99 -20.81 -36.52
C ALA A 113 -16.43 -20.28 -36.40
N VAL A 114 -16.62 -18.95 -36.47
CA VAL A 114 -17.95 -18.32 -36.39
C VAL A 114 -18.54 -18.06 -37.78
N LEU A 115 -17.70 -17.80 -38.79
CA LEU A 115 -18.12 -17.40 -40.12
C LEU A 115 -18.23 -18.53 -41.15
N ASN A 116 -17.64 -19.69 -40.87
CA ASN A 116 -17.68 -20.90 -41.70
C ASN A 116 -18.32 -22.07 -40.95
#